data_AF-A0A7C3IIZ9-F1
#
_entry.id   AF-A0A7C3IIZ9-F1
#
_cell.length_a   1.000
_cell.length_b   1.000
_cell.length_c   1.000
_cell.angle_alpha   90.00
_cell.angle_beta   90.00
_cell.angle_gamma   90.00
#
_symmetry.space_group_name_H-M   'P 1'
#
loop_
_entity.id
_entity.type
_entity.pdbx_description
1 polymer ?
#
loop_
_entity_poly.entity_id
_entity_poly.type
_entity_poly.pdbx_seq_one_letter_code
_entity_poly.pdbx_strand_id
1 'polypeptide(L)'
;MDILQKLISQIDDNLPIIQQSFDFYQNQFFKKKPPEFFCLELNGEAGELANLEKKHWKGRKISEDDLAEESADVFIALINYCNSRNINLASSLIKKLKIIEEIRLRREEQGLDY
;
A
#
# COMPACT_ATOMS: atom_id res chain seq x y z
N MET A 1 4.98 -25.37 1.06
CA MET A 1 3.90 -24.40 1.35
C MET A 1 3.81 -23.49 0.14
N ASP A 2 2.62 -23.36 -0.44
CA ASP A 2 2.34 -22.46 -1.58
C ASP A 2 2.86 -21.04 -1.28
N ILE A 3 3.53 -20.39 -2.24
CA ILE A 3 4.14 -19.05 -2.09
C ILE A 3 3.08 -18.04 -1.67
N LEU A 4 1.88 -18.14 -2.26
CA LEU A 4 0.76 -17.29 -1.89
C LEU A 4 0.32 -17.52 -0.44
N GLN A 5 0.22 -18.77 0.00
CA GLN A 5 -0.14 -19.08 1.39
C GLN A 5 0.88 -18.54 2.39
N LYS A 6 2.18 -18.62 2.05
CA LYS A 6 3.24 -18.02 2.88
C LYS A 6 3.06 -16.50 2.99
N LEU A 7 2.82 -15.81 1.87
CA LEU A 7 2.59 -14.36 1.86
C LEU A 7 1.32 -13.98 2.64
N ILE A 8 0.22 -14.71 2.44
CA ILE A 8 -1.03 -14.49 3.17
C ILE A 8 -0.83 -14.63 4.68
N SER A 9 -0.14 -15.68 5.13
CA SER A 9 0.16 -15.87 6.56
C SER A 9 0.93 -14.67 7.11
N GLN A 10 1.97 -14.22 6.41
CA GLN A 10 2.77 -13.07 6.87
C GLN A 10 1.95 -11.77 6.92
N ILE A 11 1.04 -11.55 5.97
CA ILE A 11 0.15 -10.38 5.99
C ILE A 11 -0.81 -10.47 7.17
N ASP A 12 -1.44 -11.62 7.39
CA ASP A 12 -2.42 -11.82 8.46
C ASP A 12 -1.78 -11.66 9.84
N ASP A 13 -0.56 -12.18 10.02
CA ASP A 13 0.16 -12.14 11.29
C ASP A 13 0.66 -10.73 11.64
N ASN A 14 1.05 -9.92 10.65
CA ASN A 14 1.81 -8.68 10.90
C ASN A 14 1.05 -7.39 10.57
N LEU A 15 0.30 -7.36 9.46
CA LEU A 15 -0.29 -6.11 8.98
C LEU A 15 -1.36 -5.53 9.93
N PRO A 16 -2.21 -6.32 10.62
CA PRO A 16 -3.11 -5.78 11.64
C PRO A 16 -2.37 -5.07 12.78
N ILE A 17 -1.25 -5.63 13.24
CA ILE A 17 -0.42 -5.07 14.31
C ILE A 17 0.21 -3.76 13.86
N ILE A 18 0.77 -3.73 12.64
CA ILE A 18 1.35 -2.53 12.04
C ILE A 18 0.27 -1.45 11.91
N GLN A 19 -0.87 -1.78 11.33
CA GLN A 19 -1.98 -0.87 11.11
C GLN A 19 -2.47 -0.24 12.44
N GLN A 20 -2.63 -1.05 13.48
CA GLN A 20 -3.00 -0.58 14.82
C GLN A 20 -1.93 0.30 15.45
N SER A 21 -0.65 -0.03 15.26
CA SER A 21 0.47 0.76 15.78
C SER A 21 0.53 2.15 15.15
N PHE A 22 0.26 2.25 13.84
CA PHE A 22 0.10 3.54 13.15
C PHE A 22 -1.08 4.35 13.69
N ASP A 23 -2.24 3.72 13.89
CA ASP A 23 -3.43 4.41 14.44
C ASP A 23 -3.14 4.94 15.86
N PHE A 24 -2.50 4.13 16.70
CA PHE A 24 -2.09 4.55 18.04
C PHE A 24 -1.13 5.73 17.97
N TYR A 25 -0.06 5.63 17.19
CA TYR A 25 0.92 6.71 17.00
C TYR A 25 0.25 8.01 16.53
N GLN A 26 -0.62 7.93 15.51
CA GLN A 26 -1.34 9.10 15.01
C GLN A 26 -2.23 9.74 16.07
N ASN A 27 -3.01 8.95 16.79
CA ASN A 27 -3.92 9.46 17.82
C ASN A 27 -3.19 10.03 19.05
N GLN A 28 -1.96 9.59 19.34
CA GLN A 28 -1.17 10.11 20.46
C GLN A 28 -0.50 11.45 20.14
N PHE A 29 0.03 11.61 18.93
CA PHE A 29 0.93 12.73 18.63
C PHE A 29 0.33 13.82 17.72
N PHE A 30 -0.80 13.54 17.05
CA PHE A 30 -1.36 14.46 16.06
C PHE A 30 -2.84 14.77 16.33
N LYS A 31 -3.29 15.89 15.77
CA LYS A 31 -4.70 16.27 15.85
C LYS A 31 -5.51 15.38 14.92
N LYS A 32 -6.68 14.94 15.38
CA LYS A 32 -7.62 14.19 14.55
C LYS A 32 -7.95 14.96 13.26
N LYS A 33 -7.90 14.25 12.14
CA LYS A 33 -8.26 14.74 10.81
C LYS A 33 -9.40 13.89 10.24
N PRO A 34 -10.27 14.49 9.42
CA PRO A 34 -11.32 13.72 8.76
C PRO A 34 -10.72 12.81 7.67
N PRO A 35 -11.37 11.70 7.30
CA PRO A 35 -10.86 10.79 6.28
C PRO A 35 -10.57 11.43 4.92
N GLU A 36 -11.31 12.49 4.57
CA GLU A 36 -11.12 13.25 3.33
C GLU A 36 -9.74 13.91 3.29
N PHE A 37 -9.22 14.34 4.44
CA PHE A 37 -7.87 14.91 4.54
C PHE A 37 -6.82 13.85 4.17
N PHE A 38 -6.89 12.66 4.76
CA PHE A 38 -5.94 11.57 4.48
C PHE A 38 -6.05 11.06 3.04
N CYS A 39 -7.24 11.12 2.43
CA CYS A 39 -7.40 10.79 1.01
C CYS A 39 -6.66 11.80 0.10
N LEU A 40 -6.75 13.09 0.42
CA LEU A 40 -6.03 14.14 -0.31
C LEU A 40 -4.52 14.06 -0.08
N GLU A 41 -4.09 13.78 1.16
CA GLU A 41 -2.69 13.53 1.51
C GLU A 41 -2.12 12.36 0.73
N LEU A 42 -2.81 11.21 0.70
CA LEU A 42 -2.42 10.04 -0.09
C LEU A 42 -2.23 10.38 -1.58
N ASN A 43 -3.11 11.21 -2.15
CA ASN A 43 -2.97 11.64 -3.54
C ASN A 43 -1.82 12.64 -3.74
N GLY A 44 -1.50 13.43 -2.72
CA GLY A 44 -0.30 14.28 -2.66
C GLY A 44 0.96 13.43 -2.78
N GLU A 45 1.18 12.53 -1.82
CA GLU A 45 2.39 11.68 -1.77
C GLU A 45 2.53 10.81 -3.02
N ALA A 46 1.42 10.24 -3.52
CA ALA A 46 1.45 9.47 -4.76
C ALA A 46 1.83 10.34 -5.98
N GLY A 47 1.44 11.61 -5.96
CA GLY A 47 1.80 12.58 -6.99
C GLY A 47 3.27 12.99 -6.94
N GLU A 48 3.86 13.07 -5.74
CA GLU A 48 5.28 13.36 -5.53
C GLU A 48 6.16 12.20 -6.02
N LEU A 49 5.83 10.96 -5.64
CA LEU A 49 6.44 9.74 -6.17
C LEU A 49 6.35 9.68 -7.70
N ALA A 50 5.17 9.90 -8.27
CA ALA A 50 4.97 9.89 -9.72
C ALA A 50 5.77 11.01 -10.42
N ASN A 51 6.00 12.14 -9.76
CA ASN A 51 6.79 13.23 -10.29
C ASN A 51 8.29 12.89 -10.32
N LEU A 52 8.81 12.17 -9.32
CA LEU A 52 10.17 11.63 -9.34
C LEU A 52 10.35 10.64 -10.49
N GLU A 53 9.43 9.68 -10.63
CA GLU A 53 9.44 8.72 -11.75
C GLU A 53 9.41 9.42 -13.11
N LYS A 54 8.56 10.44 -13.27
CA LYS A 54 8.52 11.26 -14.49
C LYS A 54 9.86 11.95 -14.78
N LYS A 55 10.58 12.41 -13.76
CA LYS A 55 11.91 13.03 -13.93
C LYS A 55 12.93 11.96 -14.34
N HIS A 56 12.91 10.80 -13.68
CA HIS A 56 13.77 9.66 -13.99
C HIS A 56 13.57 9.18 -15.43
N TRP A 57 12.32 8.99 -15.84
CA TRP A 57 11.95 8.65 -17.22
C TRP A 57 12.44 9.66 -18.26
N LYS A 58 12.51 10.95 -17.91
CA LYS A 58 13.08 12.01 -18.76
C LYS A 58 14.62 12.07 -18.76
N GLY A 59 15.28 11.07 -18.18
CA GLY A 59 16.74 10.97 -18.10
C GLY A 59 17.37 11.87 -17.04
N ARG A 60 16.59 12.43 -16.11
CA ARG A 60 17.17 13.14 -14.96
C ARG A 60 17.67 12.13 -13.94
N LYS A 61 18.81 12.43 -13.32
CA LYS A 61 19.30 11.66 -12.19
C LYS A 61 18.41 11.92 -10.98
N ILE A 62 17.81 10.86 -10.45
CA ILE A 62 17.04 10.82 -9.20
C ILE A 62 17.76 9.81 -8.30
N SER A 63 17.88 10.11 -7.02
CA SER A 63 18.49 9.15 -6.10
C SER A 63 17.49 8.05 -5.74
N GLU A 64 18.00 6.87 -5.41
CA GLU A 64 17.16 5.79 -4.87
C GLU A 64 16.57 6.19 -3.52
N ASP A 65 17.29 7.02 -2.75
CA ASP A 65 16.82 7.57 -1.47
C ASP A 65 15.57 8.44 -1.67
N ASP A 66 15.55 9.34 -2.67
CA ASP A 66 14.37 10.18 -2.97
C ASP A 66 13.14 9.30 -3.28
N LEU A 67 13.31 8.24 -4.07
CA LEU A 67 12.20 7.32 -4.40
C LEU A 67 11.73 6.53 -3.18
N ALA A 68 12.67 6.14 -2.30
CA ALA A 68 12.36 5.41 -1.08
C ALA A 68 11.59 6.26 -0.07
N GLU A 69 11.97 7.53 0.08
CA GLU A 69 11.26 8.49 0.95
C GLU A 69 9.82 8.68 0.50
N GLU A 70 9.59 9.03 -0.77
CA GLU A 70 8.23 9.22 -1.31
C GLU A 70 7.39 7.93 -1.26
N SER A 71 8.02 6.77 -1.44
CA SER A 71 7.33 5.48 -1.30
C SER A 71 6.89 5.21 0.14
N ALA A 72 7.70 5.61 1.12
CA ALA A 72 7.34 5.52 2.53
C ALA A 72 6.18 6.47 2.87
N ASP A 73 6.20 7.69 2.36
CA ASP A 73 5.13 8.67 2.58
C ASP A 73 3.79 8.18 2.01
N VAL A 74 3.80 7.61 0.79
CA VAL A 74 2.61 6.95 0.21
C VAL A 74 2.09 5.83 1.12
N PHE A 75 2.97 5.00 1.66
CA PHE A 75 2.58 3.89 2.53
C PHE A 75 1.95 4.39 3.85
N ILE A 76 2.55 5.40 4.47
CA ILE A 76 2.06 6.03 5.70
C ILE A 76 0.68 6.65 5.45
N ALA A 77 0.54 7.43 4.37
CA ALA A 77 -0.72 8.08 4.00
C ALA A 77 -1.82 7.04 3.72
N LEU A 78 -1.49 5.93 3.06
CA LEU A 78 -2.43 4.84 2.81
C LEU A 78 -2.94 4.21 4.11
N ILE A 79 -2.04 3.88 5.04
CA ILE A 79 -2.43 3.29 6.33
C ILE A 79 -3.31 4.26 7.12
N ASN A 80 -2.93 5.54 7.20
CA ASN A 80 -3.71 6.55 7.91
C ASN A 80 -5.11 6.72 7.30
N TYR A 81 -5.20 6.72 5.97
CA TYR A 81 -6.49 6.73 5.28
C TYR A 81 -7.33 5.50 5.63
N CYS A 82 -6.76 4.30 5.56
CA CYS A 82 -7.45 3.07 5.95
C CYS A 82 -7.96 3.11 7.39
N ASN A 83 -7.13 3.55 8.34
CA ASN A 83 -7.48 3.71 9.74
C ASN A 83 -8.64 4.69 9.92
N SER A 84 -8.56 5.87 9.30
CA SER A 84 -9.60 6.89 9.38
C SER A 84 -10.98 6.42 8.85
N ARG A 85 -10.99 5.47 7.92
CA ARG A 85 -12.21 4.85 7.35
C ARG A 85 -12.61 3.54 8.03
N ASN A 86 -11.88 3.09 9.06
CA ASN A 86 -12.06 1.78 9.70
C ASN A 86 -11.95 0.61 8.70
N ILE A 87 -11.08 0.72 7.70
CA ILE A 87 -10.81 -0.34 6.73
C ILE A 87 -9.79 -1.29 7.34
N ASN A 88 -10.13 -2.58 7.45
CA ASN A 88 -9.13 -3.61 7.73
C ASN A 88 -8.33 -3.88 6.44
N LEU A 89 -7.08 -3.42 6.42
CA LEU A 89 -6.23 -3.49 5.24
C LEU A 89 -5.76 -4.93 4.98
N ALA A 90 -5.44 -5.69 6.01
CA ALA A 90 -5.01 -7.09 5.90
C ALA A 90 -6.08 -7.96 5.22
N SER A 91 -7.32 -7.92 5.69
CA SER A 91 -8.40 -8.72 5.12
C SER A 91 -8.71 -8.32 3.68
N SER A 92 -8.69 -7.01 3.39
CA SER A 92 -8.87 -6.46 2.04
C SER A 92 -7.77 -6.92 1.08
N LEU A 93 -6.50 -6.86 1.51
CA LEU A 93 -5.34 -7.26 0.73
C LEU A 93 -5.31 -8.77 0.47
N ILE A 94 -5.53 -9.59 1.51
CA ILE A 94 -5.59 -11.06 1.39
C ILE A 94 -6.70 -11.48 0.42
N LYS A 95 -7.88 -10.88 0.52
CA LYS A 95 -8.98 -11.15 -0.41
C LYS A 95 -8.59 -10.81 -1.85
N LYS A 96 -7.92 -9.67 -2.07
CA LYS A 96 -7.50 -9.25 -3.40
C LYS A 96 -6.43 -10.17 -3.98
N LEU A 97 -5.45 -10.60 -3.18
CA LEU A 97 -4.40 -11.53 -3.61
C LEU A 97 -4.96 -12.88 -4.04
N LYS A 98 -5.94 -13.44 -3.31
CA LYS A 98 -6.62 -14.68 -3.71
C LYS A 98 -7.32 -14.55 -5.06
N ILE A 99 -8.02 -13.42 -5.28
CA ILE A 99 -8.68 -13.15 -6.57
C ILE A 99 -7.65 -13.02 -7.71
N ILE A 100 -6.55 -12.33 -7.48
CA ILE A 100 -5.45 -12.18 -8.47
C ILE A 100 -4.91 -13.57 -8.86
N GLU A 101 -4.67 -14.43 -7.88
CA GLU A 101 -4.17 -15.79 -8.14
C GLU A 101 -5.17 -16.66 -8.89
N GLU A 102 -6.47 -16.59 -8.54
CA GLU A 102 -7.52 -17.29 -9.27
C GLU A 102 -7.58 -16.86 -10.74
N ILE A 103 -7.38 -15.57 -11.03
CA ILE A 103 -7.33 -15.06 -12.41
C ILE A 103 -6.05 -15.56 -13.11
N ARG A 104 -4.91 -15.59 -12.41
CA ARG A 104 -3.63 -16.08 -12.94
C ARG A 104 -3.72 -17.53 -13.40
N LEU A 105 -4.21 -18.41 -12.53
CA LEU A 105 -4.38 -19.82 -12.83
C LEU A 105 -5.35 -20.04 -14.00
N ARG A 106 -6.47 -19.31 -14.02
CA ARG A 106 -7.44 -19.42 -15.12
C ARG A 106 -6.86 -19.00 -16.48
N ARG A 107 -6.04 -17.94 -16.51
CA ARG A 107 -5.40 -17.48 -17.76
C ARG A 107 -4.33 -18.46 -18.23
N GLU A 108 -3.57 -19.02 -17.30
CA GLU A 108 -2.58 -20.06 -17.57
C GLU A 108 -3.25 -21.31 -18.19
N GLU A 109 -4.38 -21.76 -17.65
CA GLU A 109 -5.19 -22.85 -18.23
C GLU A 109 -5.69 -22.54 -19.66
N GLN A 110 -5.86 -21.27 -19.99
CA GLN A 110 -6.31 -20.79 -21.31
C GLN A 110 -5.14 -20.52 -22.27
N GLY A 111 -3.88 -20.69 -21.84
CA GLY A 111 -2.69 -20.35 -22.63
C GLY A 111 -2.54 -18.85 -22.90
N LEU A 112 -3.13 -18.01 -22.04
CA LEU A 112 -3.04 -16.55 -22.11
C LEU A 112 -2.02 -16.05 -21.10
N ASP A 113 -1.24 -15.02 -21.47
CA ASP A 113 -0.35 -14.34 -20.53
C ASP A 113 -1.14 -13.57 -19.46
N TYR A 114 -0.57 -13.49 -18.25
CA TYR A 114 -1.13 -12.74 -17.12
C TYR A 114 -0.75 -11.27 -17.17
#